data_AF-A0A7W1SVH1-F1
#
_entry.id   AF-A0A7W1SVH1-F1
#
_cell.length_a   1.000
_cell.length_b   1.000
_cell.length_c   1.000
_cell.angle_alpha   90.00
_cell.angle_beta   90.00
_cell.angle_gamma   90.00
#
_symmetry.space_group_name_H-M   'P 1'
#
loop_
_entity.id
_entity.type
_entity.pdbx_description
1 polymer ?
#
loop_
_entity_poly.entity_id
_entity_poly.type
_entity_poly.pdbx_seq_one_letter_code
_entity_poly.pdbx_strand_id
1 'polypeptide(L)'
;MAEERMSLQELELRLKEEEIKLKQIETRAKERDIASSTWRSPLVIGVLLAAVGLFGNLVVAAINNANTQRLERARAQSNLMIEAIRTNGDTNAACRNLVFFLSLGLIEDSNHTITGACPGNVQGAPSVSVGPADHFAGHSWYPLIVHTVDVNGISLSGALIEADLIPSGEDPIEIPSPFAEAISHENYLGASGGHTSRCTSDKDGKCYLGMAPSGRFLAILAKRAGYVGDRTNTFFTGTSVVLVLQKAP
;
A
#
# COMPACT_ATOMS: atom_id res chain seq x y z
N MET A 1 -56.37 71.13 41.40
CA MET A 1 -55.73 69.82 41.68
C MET A 1 -55.99 68.77 40.60
N ALA A 2 -57.18 68.64 40.00
CA ALA A 2 -57.42 67.65 38.94
C ALA A 2 -56.79 68.02 37.57
N GLU A 3 -56.84 69.29 37.17
CA GLU A 3 -56.26 69.76 35.90
C GLU A 3 -54.72 69.64 35.86
N GLU A 4 -54.05 69.89 36.99
CA GLU A 4 -52.59 69.81 37.11
C GLU A 4 -52.05 68.38 36.99
N ARG A 5 -52.88 67.38 37.34
CA ARG A 5 -52.52 65.96 37.16
C ARG A 5 -52.66 65.52 35.69
N MET A 6 -53.63 66.07 34.96
CA MET A 6 -53.79 65.78 33.52
C MET A 6 -52.63 66.33 32.70
N SER A 7 -52.18 67.57 32.98
CA SER A 7 -51.05 68.15 32.24
C SER A 7 -49.74 67.41 32.47
N LEU A 8 -49.51 66.91 33.69
CA LEU A 8 -48.35 66.06 34.00
C LEU A 8 -48.41 64.72 33.25
N GLN A 9 -49.58 64.09 33.15
CA GLN A 9 -49.74 62.82 32.44
C GLN A 9 -49.50 62.95 30.92
N GLU A 10 -49.96 64.03 30.29
CA GLU A 10 -49.69 64.27 28.86
C GLU A 10 -48.18 64.48 28.58
N LEU A 11 -47.49 65.17 29.49
CA LEU A 11 -46.06 65.42 29.36
C LEU A 11 -45.26 64.13 29.55
N GLU A 12 -45.63 63.28 30.52
CA GLU A 12 -45.04 61.95 30.69
C GLU A 12 -45.29 61.04 29.48
N LEU A 13 -46.48 61.10 28.87
CA LEU A 13 -46.79 60.32 27.66
C LEU A 13 -45.93 60.74 26.47
N ARG A 14 -45.78 62.05 26.24
CA ARG A 14 -44.91 62.57 25.17
C ARG A 14 -43.45 62.16 25.36
N LEU A 15 -42.95 62.24 26.59
CA LEU A 15 -41.58 61.80 26.89
C LEU A 15 -41.39 60.30 26.64
N LYS A 16 -42.38 59.46 27.00
CA LYS A 16 -42.35 58.02 26.72
C LYS A 16 -42.41 57.73 25.23
N GLU A 17 -43.20 58.46 24.46
CA GLU A 17 -43.26 58.30 23.00
C GLU A 17 -41.92 58.63 22.34
N GLU A 18 -41.26 59.71 22.77
CA GLU A 18 -39.93 60.07 22.26
C GLU A 18 -38.88 59.03 22.66
N GLU A 19 -38.90 58.53 23.90
CA GLU A 19 -37.97 57.48 24.34
C GLU A 19 -38.15 56.17 23.53
N ILE A 20 -39.40 55.77 23.26
CA ILE A 20 -39.68 54.59 22.43
C ILE A 20 -39.18 54.80 21.00
N LYS A 21 -39.36 55.99 20.45
CA LYS A 21 -38.92 56.32 19.08
C LYS A 21 -37.40 56.27 18.96
N LEU A 22 -36.68 56.77 19.96
CA LEU A 22 -35.22 56.68 20.03
C LEU A 22 -34.74 55.22 20.16
N LYS A 23 -35.37 54.42 21.02
CA LYS A 23 -35.07 52.98 21.15
C LYS A 23 -35.29 52.22 19.85
N GLN A 24 -36.34 52.53 19.09
CA GLN A 24 -36.61 51.88 17.81
C GLN A 24 -35.57 52.22 16.74
N ILE A 25 -35.04 53.45 16.75
CA ILE A 25 -33.95 53.83 15.84
C ILE A 25 -32.66 53.10 16.22
N GLU A 26 -32.36 52.99 17.52
CA GLU A 26 -31.19 52.26 17.99
C GLU A 26 -31.25 50.75 17.66
N THR A 27 -32.40 50.10 17.88
CA THR A 27 -32.57 48.68 17.54
C THR A 27 -32.45 48.45 16.03
N ARG A 28 -33.04 49.32 15.21
CA ARG A 28 -32.96 49.21 13.75
C ARG A 28 -31.55 49.46 13.22
N ALA A 29 -30.76 50.32 13.87
CA ALA A 29 -29.34 50.50 13.56
C ALA A 29 -28.52 49.25 13.94
N LYS A 30 -28.74 48.69 15.13
CA LYS A 30 -28.09 47.44 15.58
C LYS A 30 -28.41 46.26 14.68
N GLU A 31 -29.65 46.12 14.21
CA GLU A 31 -30.03 45.04 13.30
C GLU A 31 -29.27 45.13 11.96
N ARG A 32 -29.04 46.34 11.43
CA ARG A 32 -28.25 46.54 10.22
C ARG A 32 -26.77 46.22 10.42
N ASP A 33 -26.20 46.59 11.56
CA ASP A 33 -24.81 46.27 11.89
C ASP A 33 -24.60 44.77 12.10
N ILE A 34 -25.52 44.09 12.79
CA ILE A 34 -25.48 42.63 13.00
C ILE A 34 -25.65 41.91 11.66
N ALA A 35 -26.57 42.36 10.79
CA ALA A 35 -26.77 41.77 9.48
C ALA A 35 -25.51 41.89 8.60
N SER A 36 -24.82 43.03 8.64
CA SER A 36 -23.58 43.24 7.86
C SER A 36 -22.36 42.50 8.42
N SER A 37 -22.38 42.11 9.70
CA SER A 37 -21.23 41.52 10.41
C SER A 37 -21.09 40.00 10.24
N THR A 38 -22.15 39.30 9.80
CA THR A 38 -22.12 37.83 9.64
C THR A 38 -21.02 37.34 8.70
N TRP A 39 -20.70 38.08 7.62
CA TRP A 39 -19.65 37.72 6.66
C TRP A 39 -18.21 37.96 7.17
N ARG A 40 -18.03 38.79 8.20
CA ARG A 40 -16.70 39.06 8.79
C ARG A 40 -16.48 38.31 10.11
N SER A 41 -17.41 37.46 10.51
CA SER A 41 -17.20 36.63 11.69
C SER A 41 -15.94 35.76 11.48
N PRO A 42 -15.00 35.72 12.44
CA PRO A 42 -13.77 34.93 12.32
C PRO A 42 -14.06 33.44 12.11
N LEU A 43 -15.25 33.00 12.52
CA LEU A 43 -15.75 31.64 12.32
C LEU A 43 -15.96 31.34 10.82
N VAL A 44 -16.61 32.24 10.07
CA VAL A 44 -16.84 32.06 8.62
C VAL A 44 -15.53 32.06 7.85
N ILE A 45 -14.60 32.96 8.19
CA ILE A 45 -13.26 33.00 7.59
C ILE A 45 -12.51 31.69 7.87
N GLY A 46 -12.59 31.17 9.10
CA GLY A 46 -12.02 29.88 9.47
C GLY A 46 -12.58 28.71 8.65
N VAL A 47 -13.90 28.66 8.46
CA VAL A 47 -14.54 27.61 7.63
C VAL A 47 -14.13 27.74 6.16
N LEU A 48 -14.05 28.96 5.60
CA LEU A 48 -13.59 29.16 4.23
C LEU A 48 -12.12 28.73 4.04
N LEU A 49 -11.23 29.10 4.98
CA LEU A 49 -9.83 28.67 4.94
C LEU A 49 -9.69 27.15 5.04
N ALA A 50 -10.46 26.51 5.93
CA ALA A 50 -10.48 25.05 6.04
C ALA A 50 -10.98 24.39 4.74
N ALA A 51 -12.02 24.94 4.12
CA ALA A 51 -12.55 24.44 2.86
C ALA A 51 -11.51 24.55 1.73
N VAL A 52 -10.82 25.69 1.60
CA VAL A 52 -9.75 25.88 0.61
C VAL A 52 -8.62 24.89 0.84
N GLY A 53 -8.21 24.67 2.09
CA GLY A 53 -7.18 23.67 2.43
C GLY A 53 -7.56 22.25 2.02
N LEU A 54 -8.82 21.85 2.27
CA LEU A 54 -9.33 20.53 1.89
C LEU A 54 -9.38 20.36 0.36
N PHE A 55 -9.90 21.37 -0.35
CA PHE A 55 -9.94 21.34 -1.82
C PHE A 55 -8.53 21.28 -2.43
N GLY A 56 -7.56 21.98 -1.85
CA GLY A 56 -6.16 21.91 -2.28
C GLY A 56 -5.60 20.49 -2.21
N ASN A 57 -5.84 19.80 -1.10
CA ASN A 57 -5.40 18.40 -0.94
C ASN A 57 -6.08 17.46 -1.93
N LEU A 58 -7.37 17.65 -2.23
CA LEU A 58 -8.11 16.82 -3.16
C LEU A 58 -7.57 16.94 -4.60
N VAL A 59 -7.24 18.16 -5.03
CA VAL A 59 -6.64 18.42 -6.36
C VAL A 59 -5.26 17.78 -6.48
N VAL A 60 -4.41 17.93 -5.45
CA VAL A 60 -3.08 17.32 -5.43
C VAL A 60 -3.18 15.80 -5.47
N ALA A 61 -4.08 15.20 -4.69
CA ALA A 61 -4.30 13.76 -4.70
C ALA A 61 -4.77 13.25 -6.07
N ALA A 62 -5.67 13.98 -6.74
CA ALA A 62 -6.15 13.62 -8.07
C ALA A 62 -5.02 13.64 -9.12
N ILE A 63 -4.17 14.67 -9.11
CA ILE A 63 -3.03 14.78 -10.03
C ILE A 63 -2.00 13.68 -9.75
N ASN A 64 -1.72 13.41 -8.47
CA ASN A 64 -0.75 12.40 -8.09
C ASN A 64 -1.23 10.99 -8.50
N ASN A 65 -2.51 10.67 -8.32
CA ASN A 65 -3.08 9.39 -8.72
C ASN A 65 -2.93 9.13 -10.24
N ALA A 66 -3.16 10.15 -11.07
CA ALA A 66 -2.99 10.03 -12.52
C ALA A 66 -1.53 9.75 -12.91
N ASN A 67 -0.57 10.39 -12.23
CA ASN A 67 0.86 10.16 -12.47
C ASN A 67 1.31 8.78 -11.99
N THR A 68 0.83 8.33 -10.82
CA THR A 68 1.10 7.00 -10.29
C THR A 68 0.62 5.91 -11.25
N GLN A 69 -0.60 6.06 -11.79
CA GLN A 69 -1.14 5.07 -12.73
C GLN A 69 -0.30 4.96 -14.02
N ARG A 70 0.27 6.06 -14.50
CA ARG A 70 1.18 6.04 -15.67
C ARG A 70 2.50 5.33 -15.34
N LEU A 71 3.06 5.60 -14.16
CA LEU A 71 4.29 4.97 -13.71
C LEU A 71 4.11 3.47 -13.47
N GLU A 72 2.99 3.05 -12.90
CA GLU A 72 2.65 1.64 -12.72
C GLU A 72 2.50 0.91 -14.05
N ARG A 73 1.82 1.53 -15.04
CA ARG A 73 1.76 0.97 -16.40
C ARG A 73 3.15 0.82 -17.01
N ALA A 74 4.01 1.84 -16.92
CA ALA A 74 5.36 1.78 -17.45
C ALA A 74 6.21 0.69 -16.76
N ARG A 75 6.10 0.55 -15.43
CA ARG A 75 6.79 -0.52 -14.69
C ARG A 75 6.26 -1.91 -15.06
N ALA A 76 4.95 -2.07 -15.20
CA ALA A 76 4.33 -3.32 -15.62
C ALA A 76 4.81 -3.71 -17.03
N GLN A 77 4.87 -2.75 -17.95
CA GLN A 77 5.39 -2.95 -19.31
C GLN A 77 6.87 -3.36 -19.30
N SER A 78 7.72 -2.68 -18.53
CA SER A 78 9.14 -3.05 -18.39
C SER A 78 9.33 -4.46 -17.84
N ASN A 79 8.53 -4.85 -16.83
CA ASN A 79 8.61 -6.19 -16.26
C ASN A 79 8.18 -7.27 -17.27
N LEU A 80 7.13 -7.02 -18.05
CA LEU A 80 6.71 -7.93 -19.12
C LEU A 80 7.76 -8.04 -20.22
N MET A 81 8.41 -6.94 -20.59
CA MET A 81 9.52 -6.95 -21.55
C MET A 81 10.68 -7.79 -21.04
N ILE A 82 11.09 -7.62 -19.78
CA ILE A 82 12.18 -8.39 -19.16
C ILE A 82 11.84 -9.89 -19.12
N GLU A 83 10.61 -10.24 -18.78
CA GLU A 83 10.17 -11.63 -18.75
C GLU A 83 10.11 -12.22 -20.17
N ALA A 84 9.67 -11.44 -21.16
CA ALA A 84 9.65 -11.86 -22.55
C ALA A 84 11.05 -12.18 -23.09
N ILE A 85 12.08 -11.42 -22.70
CA ILE A 85 13.47 -11.64 -23.13
C ILE A 85 14.20 -12.73 -22.34
N ARG A 86 13.63 -13.22 -21.23
CA ARG A 86 14.26 -14.23 -20.36
C ARG A 86 14.17 -15.66 -20.91
N THR A 87 14.23 -15.83 -22.23
CA THR A 87 14.08 -17.10 -22.94
C THR A 87 15.39 -17.89 -23.04
N ASN A 88 16.22 -17.88 -22.00
CA ASN A 88 17.51 -18.59 -21.95
C ASN A 88 18.43 -18.31 -23.17
N GLY A 89 18.35 -17.10 -23.74
CA GLY A 89 19.16 -16.67 -24.88
C GLY A 89 18.58 -16.99 -26.26
N ASP A 90 17.40 -17.61 -26.37
CA ASP A 90 16.72 -17.81 -27.65
C ASP A 90 16.01 -16.52 -28.09
N THR A 91 16.61 -15.82 -29.06
CA THR A 91 16.08 -14.57 -29.63
C THR A 91 14.75 -14.76 -30.36
N ASN A 92 14.49 -15.93 -30.95
CA ASN A 92 13.23 -16.21 -31.66
C ASN A 92 12.08 -16.45 -30.68
N ALA A 93 12.34 -17.10 -29.55
CA ALA A 93 11.38 -17.22 -28.46
C ALA A 93 11.05 -15.85 -27.84
N ALA A 94 12.06 -15.00 -27.62
CA ALA A 94 11.85 -13.64 -27.12
C ALA A 94 10.99 -12.81 -28.08
N CYS A 95 11.28 -12.85 -29.38
CA CYS A 95 10.49 -12.19 -30.41
C CYS A 95 9.03 -12.67 -30.44
N ARG A 96 8.78 -13.98 -30.30
CA ARG A 96 7.41 -14.53 -30.17
C ARG A 96 6.65 -13.94 -28.99
N ASN A 97 7.28 -13.92 -27.82
CA ASN A 97 6.67 -13.41 -26.60
C ASN A 97 6.37 -11.90 -26.71
N LEU A 98 7.30 -11.12 -27.26
CA LEU A 98 7.11 -9.67 -27.46
C LEU A 98 6.01 -9.35 -28.47
N VAL A 99 5.98 -10.03 -29.62
CA VAL A 99 4.92 -9.85 -30.64
C VAL A 99 3.56 -10.28 -30.08
N PHE A 100 3.52 -11.34 -29.28
CA PHE A 100 2.30 -11.77 -28.59
C PHE A 100 1.80 -10.70 -27.60
N PHE A 101 2.67 -10.15 -26.74
CA PHE A 101 2.29 -9.07 -25.82
C PHE A 101 1.87 -7.78 -26.52
N LEU A 102 2.49 -7.46 -27.66
CA LEU A 102 2.08 -6.36 -28.52
C LEU A 102 0.67 -6.62 -29.10
N SER A 103 0.38 -7.83 -29.56
CA SER A 103 -0.93 -8.21 -30.11
C SER A 103 -2.07 -8.15 -29.08
N LEU A 104 -1.74 -8.35 -27.79
CA LEU A 104 -2.68 -8.21 -26.67
C LEU A 104 -2.86 -6.75 -26.21
N GLY A 105 -2.09 -5.80 -26.72
CA GLY A 105 -2.10 -4.41 -26.27
C GLY A 105 -1.52 -4.21 -24.87
N LEU A 106 -0.72 -5.17 -24.37
CA LEU A 106 -0.03 -5.04 -23.08
C LEU A 106 1.21 -4.14 -23.20
N ILE A 107 1.86 -4.17 -24.35
CA ILE A 107 3.01 -3.34 -24.71
C ILE A 107 2.60 -2.47 -25.90
N GLU A 108 3.06 -1.22 -25.92
CA GLU A 108 2.86 -0.29 -27.04
C GLU A 108 4.19 -0.12 -27.80
N ASP A 109 4.17 -0.30 -29.13
CA ASP A 109 5.35 -0.16 -30.01
C ASP A 109 5.16 1.06 -30.93
N SER A 110 5.10 2.26 -30.35
CA SER A 110 4.81 3.49 -31.09
C SER A 110 5.83 3.80 -32.20
N ASN A 111 7.08 3.32 -32.05
CA ASN A 111 8.16 3.53 -33.01
C ASN A 111 8.38 2.34 -33.95
N HIS A 112 7.54 1.30 -33.89
CA HIS A 112 7.69 0.07 -34.68
C HIS A 112 9.07 -0.60 -34.54
N THR A 113 9.75 -0.43 -33.41
CA THR A 113 11.11 -0.96 -33.21
C THR A 113 11.06 -2.46 -32.94
N ILE A 114 10.06 -2.95 -32.21
CA ILE A 114 9.89 -4.37 -31.91
C ILE A 114 9.42 -5.11 -33.16
N THR A 115 8.43 -4.54 -33.86
CA THR A 115 7.92 -5.08 -35.12
C THR A 115 8.96 -5.06 -36.25
N GLY A 116 9.85 -4.06 -36.26
CA GLY A 116 10.98 -4.01 -37.19
C GLY A 116 12.10 -5.01 -36.86
N ALA A 117 12.37 -5.25 -35.57
CA ALA A 117 13.41 -6.18 -35.13
C ALA A 117 12.98 -7.66 -35.20
N CYS A 118 11.69 -7.95 -35.06
CA CYS A 118 11.14 -9.30 -35.06
C CYS A 118 10.35 -9.55 -36.37
N PRO A 119 10.92 -10.22 -37.39
CA PRO A 119 10.20 -10.49 -38.63
C PRO A 119 8.93 -11.33 -38.34
N GLY A 120 7.78 -10.82 -38.79
CA GLY A 120 6.44 -11.23 -38.36
C GLY A 120 5.94 -12.63 -38.79
N ASN A 121 6.84 -13.59 -39.04
CA ASN A 121 6.49 -14.97 -39.41
C ASN A 121 6.65 -15.97 -38.26
N VAL A 122 6.74 -15.49 -37.02
CA VAL A 122 6.91 -16.34 -35.85
C VAL A 122 5.57 -16.97 -35.43
N GLN A 123 5.17 -18.04 -36.12
CA GLN A 123 4.06 -18.89 -35.71
C GLN A 123 4.46 -19.79 -34.55
N GLY A 124 3.65 -19.78 -33.48
CA GLY A 124 3.82 -20.64 -32.30
C GLY A 124 3.21 -20.02 -31.06
N ALA A 125 2.81 -20.85 -30.10
CA ALA A 125 2.39 -20.38 -28.79
C ALA A 125 3.56 -19.67 -28.08
N PRO A 126 3.31 -18.61 -27.29
CA PRO A 126 4.35 -17.97 -26.50
C PRO A 126 4.96 -18.99 -25.54
N SER A 127 6.28 -19.14 -25.57
CA SER A 127 7.01 -19.97 -24.62
C SER A 127 7.41 -19.08 -23.46
N VAL A 128 6.59 -19.06 -22.41
CA VAL A 128 7.03 -18.49 -21.14
C VAL A 128 8.11 -19.42 -20.62
N SER A 129 9.31 -18.89 -20.40
CA SER A 129 10.34 -19.62 -19.68
C SER A 129 9.80 -19.88 -18.28
N VAL A 130 9.31 -21.09 -18.04
CA VAL A 130 9.17 -21.57 -16.67
C VAL A 130 10.60 -21.53 -16.15
N GLY A 131 10.90 -20.57 -15.26
CA GLY A 131 12.23 -20.43 -14.65
C GLY A 131 12.70 -21.81 -14.19
N PRO A 132 14.02 -22.07 -14.19
CA PRO A 132 14.57 -23.41 -14.01
C PRO A 132 13.80 -24.11 -12.89
N ALA A 133 12.95 -25.04 -13.28
CA ALA A 133 12.30 -25.91 -12.33
C ALA A 133 13.47 -26.75 -11.82
N ASP A 134 14.06 -26.30 -10.71
CA ASP A 134 14.98 -27.13 -9.95
C ASP A 134 14.14 -28.34 -9.53
N HIS A 135 14.19 -29.37 -10.38
CA HIS A 135 13.46 -30.62 -10.22
C HIS A 135 14.12 -31.40 -9.07
N PHE A 136 13.94 -30.92 -7.84
CA PHE A 136 14.18 -31.69 -6.65
C PHE A 136 13.02 -32.70 -6.48
N ALA A 137 13.23 -33.89 -7.02
CA ALA A 137 12.61 -35.15 -6.61
C ALA A 137 11.09 -35.11 -6.28
N GLY A 138 10.25 -34.79 -7.27
CA GLY A 138 8.81 -35.11 -7.23
C GLY A 138 7.92 -34.21 -6.37
N HIS A 139 8.47 -33.20 -5.69
CA HIS A 139 7.70 -32.19 -4.97
C HIS A 139 8.12 -30.79 -5.41
N SER A 140 7.18 -30.02 -5.98
CA SER A 140 7.42 -28.66 -6.44
C SER A 140 7.51 -27.70 -5.23
N TRP A 141 8.67 -27.63 -4.60
CA TRP A 141 8.97 -26.61 -3.60
C TRP A 141 9.29 -25.29 -4.29
N TYR A 142 8.71 -24.20 -3.78
CA TYR A 142 9.07 -22.86 -4.24
C TYR A 142 9.99 -22.22 -3.19
N PRO A 143 11.14 -21.66 -3.59
CA PRO A 143 11.99 -20.92 -2.67
C PRO A 143 11.31 -19.60 -2.31
N LEU A 144 11.05 -19.40 -1.03
CA LEU A 144 10.66 -18.12 -0.45
C LEU A 144 11.92 -17.39 0.01
N ILE A 145 12.17 -16.21 -0.55
CA ILE A 145 13.31 -15.39 -0.18
C ILE A 145 12.86 -14.36 0.86
N VAL A 146 13.30 -14.51 2.10
CA VAL A 146 13.01 -13.55 3.18
C VAL A 146 14.15 -12.55 3.28
N HIS A 147 13.86 -11.27 3.05
CA HIS A 147 14.77 -10.15 3.24
C HIS A 147 14.51 -9.49 4.59
N THR A 148 15.53 -9.41 5.44
CA THR A 148 15.49 -8.69 6.72
C THR A 148 16.16 -7.35 6.59
N VAL A 149 15.40 -6.27 6.79
CA VAL A 149 15.88 -4.88 6.71
C VAL A 149 15.51 -4.09 7.96
N ASP A 150 16.24 -3.02 8.27
CA ASP A 150 15.84 -2.06 9.31
C ASP A 150 14.80 -1.06 8.79
N VAL A 151 14.36 -0.15 9.67
CA VAL A 151 13.44 0.95 9.33
C VAL A 151 13.98 1.92 8.26
N ASN A 152 15.28 1.89 7.98
CA ASN A 152 15.92 2.69 6.94
C ASN A 152 16.14 1.90 5.63
N GLY A 153 15.71 0.63 5.57
CA GLY A 153 15.90 -0.26 4.43
C GLY A 153 17.30 -0.88 4.34
N ILE A 154 18.12 -0.80 5.39
CA ILE A 154 19.46 -1.40 5.43
C ILE A 154 19.32 -2.89 5.78
N SER A 155 19.93 -3.76 4.97
CA SER A 155 19.95 -5.21 5.22
C SER A 155 20.56 -5.56 6.59
N LEU A 156 19.90 -6.47 7.29
CA LEU A 156 20.29 -6.95 8.62
C LEU A 156 20.70 -8.41 8.54
N SER A 157 21.99 -8.69 8.76
CA SER A 157 22.53 -10.05 8.83
C SER A 157 22.36 -10.70 10.20
N GLY A 158 22.22 -12.03 10.25
CA GLY A 158 22.16 -12.77 11.50
C GLY A 158 20.84 -12.65 12.26
N ALA A 159 19.78 -12.15 11.62
CA ALA A 159 18.42 -12.27 12.13
C ALA A 159 17.92 -13.71 11.97
N LEU A 160 17.44 -14.29 13.08
CA LEU A 160 16.78 -15.58 13.12
C LEU A 160 15.33 -15.40 12.68
N ILE A 161 14.95 -16.08 11.61
CA ILE A 161 13.62 -16.05 11.03
C ILE A 161 12.97 -17.40 11.33
N GLU A 162 11.82 -17.35 12.00
CA GLU A 162 10.96 -18.48 12.29
C GLU A 162 9.69 -18.32 11.46
N ALA A 163 9.42 -19.27 10.58
CA ALA A 163 8.23 -19.32 9.76
C ALA A 163 7.33 -20.45 10.27
N ASP A 164 6.15 -20.10 10.74
CA ASP A 164 5.15 -21.04 11.23
C ASP A 164 4.01 -21.16 10.22
N LEU A 165 3.64 -22.39 9.90
CA LEU A 165 2.51 -22.71 9.04
C LEU A 165 1.25 -22.70 9.91
N ILE A 166 0.35 -21.74 9.68
CA ILE A 166 -0.92 -21.75 10.40
C ILE A 166 -1.74 -22.94 9.87
N PRO A 167 -2.05 -23.96 10.71
CA PRO A 167 -2.82 -25.10 10.25
C PRO A 167 -4.24 -24.64 9.88
N SER A 168 -4.56 -24.75 8.60
CA SER A 168 -5.94 -24.60 8.12
C SER A 168 -6.65 -25.93 8.34
N GLY A 169 -7.30 -26.08 9.49
CA GLY A 169 -8.50 -26.89 9.75
C GLY A 169 -8.61 -28.38 9.36
N GLU A 170 -7.71 -28.99 8.60
CA GLU A 170 -7.86 -30.38 8.12
C GLU A 170 -6.55 -31.18 8.18
N ASP A 171 -6.73 -32.50 8.33
CA ASP A 171 -5.84 -33.52 8.92
C ASP A 171 -4.39 -33.57 8.41
N PRO A 172 -3.44 -34.02 9.27
CA PRO A 172 -2.02 -34.10 8.93
C PRO A 172 -1.72 -35.17 7.86
N ILE A 173 -0.91 -34.80 6.87
CA ILE A 173 -0.37 -35.70 5.85
C ILE A 173 0.96 -36.27 6.39
N GLU A 174 1.05 -37.60 6.52
CA GLU A 174 2.30 -38.29 6.88
C GLU A 174 3.31 -38.31 5.72
N ILE A 175 4.58 -38.05 6.03
CA ILE A 175 5.70 -38.08 5.09
C ILE A 175 6.58 -39.32 5.41
N PRO A 176 6.89 -40.20 4.44
CA PRO A 176 7.72 -41.38 4.68
C PRO A 176 9.23 -41.07 4.76
N SER A 177 9.94 -41.88 5.55
CA SER A 177 11.25 -41.61 6.16
C SER A 177 12.49 -42.24 5.47
N PRO A 178 12.94 -41.79 4.28
CA PRO A 178 14.32 -42.10 3.90
C PRO A 178 15.07 -40.93 3.23
N PHE A 179 15.18 -39.75 3.86
CA PHE A 179 15.99 -38.64 3.29
C PHE A 179 16.76 -37.79 4.33
N ALA A 180 17.28 -38.41 5.40
CA ALA A 180 17.84 -37.69 6.55
C ALA A 180 19.35 -37.29 6.48
N GLU A 181 20.09 -37.47 5.38
CA GLU A 181 21.57 -37.44 5.47
C GLU A 181 22.36 -36.49 4.55
N ALA A 182 21.76 -35.54 3.84
CA ALA A 182 22.55 -34.60 3.02
C ALA A 182 21.99 -33.18 2.94
N ILE A 183 22.02 -32.45 4.07
CA ILE A 183 22.10 -30.98 4.23
C ILE A 183 22.29 -30.76 5.75
N SER A 184 23.21 -29.88 6.17
CA SER A 184 23.56 -29.68 7.57
C SER A 184 22.32 -29.48 8.46
N HIS A 185 22.22 -30.34 9.48
CA HIS A 185 21.15 -30.46 10.46
C HIS A 185 20.74 -29.11 11.07
N GLU A 186 19.53 -28.64 10.74
CA GLU A 186 18.57 -27.92 11.62
C GLU A 186 17.38 -27.33 10.84
N ASN A 187 17.41 -27.33 9.49
CA ASN A 187 16.43 -26.58 8.69
C ASN A 187 15.34 -27.40 7.97
N TYR A 188 15.13 -28.69 8.26
CA TYR A 188 14.05 -29.44 7.59
C TYR A 188 13.23 -30.37 8.50
N LEU A 189 11.92 -30.08 8.51
CA LEU A 189 10.70 -30.89 8.68
C LEU A 189 10.86 -32.33 9.20
N GLY A 190 10.82 -32.49 10.53
CA GLY A 190 10.44 -33.74 11.20
C GLY A 190 8.95 -33.74 11.54
N ALA A 191 8.25 -34.85 11.28
CA ALA A 191 6.80 -34.99 11.38
C ALA A 191 6.28 -35.08 12.83
N SER A 192 5.04 -34.60 13.03
CA SER A 192 4.11 -34.76 14.18
C SER A 192 3.99 -33.68 15.26
N GLY A 193 4.66 -32.52 15.13
CA GLY A 193 4.38 -31.38 16.01
C GLY A 193 4.82 -30.07 15.40
N GLY A 194 3.90 -29.11 15.25
CA GLY A 194 4.15 -27.70 14.89
C GLY A 194 5.28 -27.45 13.89
N HIS A 195 4.98 -27.41 12.58
CA HIS A 195 5.98 -27.20 11.54
C HIS A 195 6.49 -25.74 11.51
N THR A 196 7.47 -25.45 12.35
CA THR A 196 8.24 -24.21 12.31
C THR A 196 9.51 -24.42 11.51
N SER A 197 9.64 -23.71 10.39
CA SER A 197 10.89 -23.65 9.62
C SER A 197 11.73 -22.49 10.15
N ARG A 198 13.02 -22.72 10.36
CA ARG A 198 13.96 -21.68 10.80
C ARG A 198 15.03 -21.45 9.76
N CYS A 199 15.53 -20.22 9.73
CA CYS A 199 16.74 -19.87 9.00
C CYS A 199 17.36 -18.63 9.64
N THR A 200 18.65 -18.43 9.38
CA THR A 200 19.37 -17.23 9.77
C THR A 200 19.73 -16.43 8.53
N SER A 201 19.43 -15.13 8.54
CA SER A 201 19.79 -14.26 7.41
C SER A 201 21.29 -14.19 7.19
N ASP A 202 21.69 -14.24 5.93
CA ASP A 202 23.07 -14.13 5.47
C ASP A 202 23.62 -12.69 5.58
N LYS A 203 24.82 -12.46 5.02
CA LYS A 203 25.47 -11.14 5.02
C LYS A 203 24.68 -10.07 4.26
N ASP A 204 23.83 -10.47 3.32
CA ASP A 204 22.99 -9.58 2.52
C ASP A 204 21.59 -9.39 3.14
N GLY A 205 21.36 -9.96 4.33
CA GLY A 205 20.07 -9.95 5.00
C GLY A 205 19.04 -10.87 4.34
N LYS A 206 19.47 -11.93 3.64
CA LYS A 206 18.58 -12.87 2.96
C LYS A 206 18.54 -14.21 3.67
N CYS A 207 17.37 -14.83 3.68
CA CYS A 207 17.18 -16.22 4.03
C CYS A 207 16.32 -16.91 2.96
N TYR A 208 16.57 -18.19 2.73
CA TYR A 208 15.79 -19.02 1.83
C TYR A 208 14.99 -20.03 2.66
N LEU A 209 13.67 -20.01 2.51
CA LEU A 209 12.75 -20.99 3.09
C LEU A 209 12.08 -21.78 1.98
N GLY A 210 11.91 -23.09 2.17
CA GLY A 210 11.11 -23.91 1.27
C GLY A 210 9.63 -23.73 1.58
N MET A 211 8.82 -23.38 0.57
CA MET A 211 7.36 -23.33 0.70
C MET A 211 6.69 -24.44 -0.11
N ALA A 212 5.66 -25.03 0.48
CA ALA A 212 4.76 -25.92 -0.21
C ALA A 212 3.92 -25.15 -1.25
N PRO A 213 3.54 -25.78 -2.38
CA PRO A 213 2.75 -25.17 -3.46
C PRO A 213 1.36 -24.69 -3.02
N SER A 214 0.86 -25.13 -1.87
CA SER A 214 -0.52 -24.91 -1.42
C SER A 214 -0.83 -23.49 -0.92
N GLY A 215 0.12 -22.54 -1.02
CA GLY A 215 -0.14 -21.11 -0.80
C GLY A 215 -0.67 -20.76 0.60
N ARG A 216 -0.41 -21.59 1.61
CA ARG A 216 -0.92 -21.39 2.97
C ARG A 216 -0.20 -20.24 3.68
N PHE A 217 -0.95 -19.53 4.52
CA PHE A 217 -0.46 -18.37 5.27
C PHE A 217 0.72 -18.76 6.17
N LEU A 218 1.85 -18.11 5.92
CA LEU A 218 3.08 -18.24 6.69
C LEU A 218 3.10 -17.10 7.72
N ALA A 219 3.04 -17.44 9.00
CA ALA A 219 3.38 -16.48 10.04
C ALA A 219 4.90 -16.42 10.14
N ILE A 220 5.50 -15.34 9.63
CA ILE A 220 6.95 -15.16 9.73
C ILE A 220 7.27 -14.24 10.90
N LEU A 221 8.06 -14.74 11.84
CA LEU A 221 8.62 -14.02 12.96
C LEU A 221 10.11 -13.86 12.72
N ALA A 222 10.65 -12.66 12.95
CA ALA A 222 12.10 -12.45 12.86
C ALA A 222 12.62 -11.79 14.12
N LYS A 223 13.69 -12.37 14.67
CA LYS A 223 14.34 -11.93 15.91
C LYS A 223 15.82 -11.71 15.66
N ARG A 224 16.35 -10.60 16.14
CA ARG A 224 17.79 -10.32 16.18
C ARG A 224 18.11 -9.63 17.50
N ALA A 225 19.29 -9.81 18.06
CA ALA A 225 19.67 -9.12 19.28
C ALA A 225 19.48 -7.59 19.12
N GLY A 226 18.62 -6.99 19.95
CA GLY A 226 18.27 -5.57 19.89
C GLY A 226 17.23 -5.17 18.83
N TYR A 227 16.65 -6.11 18.09
CA TYR A 227 15.59 -5.84 17.11
C TYR A 227 14.45 -6.85 17.20
N VAL A 228 13.21 -6.38 17.09
CA VAL A 228 12.01 -7.21 17.06
C VAL A 228 11.21 -6.85 15.80
N GLY A 229 10.89 -7.87 15.01
CA GLY A 229 9.91 -7.77 13.92
C GLY A 229 8.61 -8.39 14.37
N ASP A 230 7.51 -7.63 14.27
CA ASP A 230 6.16 -8.16 14.43
C ASP A 230 5.50 -8.33 13.05
N ARG A 231 4.46 -9.17 12.99
CA ARG A 231 3.72 -9.60 11.79
C ARG A 231 3.22 -8.43 10.94
N THR A 232 3.00 -7.26 11.54
CA THR A 232 2.50 -6.05 10.88
C THR A 232 3.47 -5.43 9.88
N ASN A 233 4.76 -5.80 9.92
CA ASN A 233 5.81 -5.22 9.09
C ASN A 233 6.30 -6.17 7.98
N THR A 234 5.38 -6.92 7.38
CA THR A 234 5.69 -7.94 6.36
C THR A 234 5.16 -7.51 5.00
N PHE A 235 6.02 -7.41 3.99
CA PHE A 235 5.63 -7.09 2.60
C PHE A 235 5.88 -8.29 1.69
N PHE A 236 4.87 -8.71 0.95
CA PHE A 236 4.96 -9.81 -0.01
C PHE A 236 5.16 -9.27 -1.43
N THR A 237 6.19 -9.75 -2.12
CA THR A 237 6.51 -9.42 -3.52
C THR A 237 6.77 -10.70 -4.30
N GLY A 238 5.70 -11.42 -4.66
CA GLY A 238 5.81 -12.69 -5.39
C GLY A 238 6.49 -13.77 -4.55
N THR A 239 7.72 -14.15 -4.89
CA THR A 239 8.52 -15.16 -4.19
C THR A 239 9.41 -14.59 -3.09
N SER A 240 9.38 -13.28 -2.88
CA SER A 240 10.13 -12.62 -1.80
C SER A 240 9.22 -12.02 -0.75
N VAL A 241 9.70 -12.02 0.50
CA VAL A 241 9.08 -11.39 1.66
C VAL A 241 10.07 -10.44 2.28
N VAL A 242 9.68 -9.19 2.50
CA VAL A 242 10.51 -8.20 3.20
C VAL A 242 9.97 -8.03 4.62
N LEU A 243 10.83 -8.29 5.60
CA LEU A 243 10.58 -8.09 7.02
C LEU A 243 11.34 -6.87 7.51
N VAL A 244 10.60 -5.87 7.98
CA VAL A 244 11.18 -4.67 8.58
C VAL A 244 11.30 -4.86 10.09
N LEU A 245 12.54 -4.94 10.56
CA LEU A 245 12.88 -5.08 11.97
C LEU A 245 13.01 -3.71 12.63
N GLN A 246 12.28 -3.50 13.73
CA GLN A 246 12.40 -2.30 14.54
C GLN A 246 13.37 -2.54 15.70
N LYS A 247 14.14 -1.52 16.06
CA LYS A 247 15.03 -1.59 17.22
C LYS A 247 14.15 -1.72 18.47
N ALA A 248 14.45 -2.72 19.31
CA ALA A 248 13.78 -2.87 20.60
C ALA A 248 14.08 -1.63 21.46
N PRO A 249 13.10 -1.15 22.25
CA PRO A 249 13.30 -0.03 23.16
C PRO A 249 14.38 -0.30 24.22
#